data_AF-A0A2D4KCT9-F1
#
_entry.id   AF-A0A2D4KCT9-F1
#
_cell.length_a   1.000
_cell.length_b   1.000
_cell.length_c   1.000
_cell.angle_alpha   90.00
_cell.angle_beta   90.00
_cell.angle_gamma   90.00
#
_symmetry.space_group_name_H-M   'P 1'
#
loop_
_entity.id
_entity.type
_entity.pdbx_description
1 polymer ?
#
loop_
_entity_poly.entity_id
_entity_poly.type
_entity_poly.pdbx_seq_one_letter_code
_entity_poly.pdbx_strand_id
1 'polypeptide(L)'
;LTYCTSVWFTNCTVADRKALQRVNVIAQKIIGCPFPSLKELCSSRCLKKVQSILKNPSHPGNPFFELLPSGRWYRIIKIRTNRLKNSFYPRALALLNSAV
;
A
#
# COMPACT_ATOMS: atom_id res chain seq x y z
N LEU A 1 -16.99 0.85 -0.72
CA LEU A 1 -16.01 0.90 0.40
C LEU A 1 -14.54 0.86 -0.04
N THR A 2 -14.18 0.14 -1.11
CA THR A 2 -12.75 -0.13 -1.41
C THR A 2 -12.03 0.96 -2.22
N TYR A 3 -12.74 1.87 -2.90
CA TYR A 3 -12.18 2.84 -3.87
C TYR A 3 -10.95 3.61 -3.34
N CYS A 4 -11.01 4.14 -2.12
CA CYS A 4 -9.94 4.96 -1.52
C CYS A 4 -9.23 4.30 -0.33
N THR A 5 -9.36 2.98 -0.13
CA THR A 5 -8.77 2.28 1.04
C THR A 5 -7.27 2.51 1.17
N SER A 6 -6.53 2.56 0.07
CA SER A 6 -5.08 2.82 0.10
C SER A 6 -4.70 4.19 0.69
N VAL A 7 -5.63 5.15 0.74
CA VAL A 7 -5.39 6.52 1.23
C VAL A 7 -5.63 6.61 2.75
N TRP A 8 -6.71 6.01 3.24
CA TRP A 8 -7.11 6.12 4.65
C TRP A 8 -6.64 4.92 5.51
N PHE A 9 -6.52 3.72 4.94
CA PHE A 9 -6.17 2.50 5.70
C PHE A 9 -4.78 2.56 6.33
N THR A 10 -3.83 3.26 5.69
CA THR A 10 -2.49 3.45 6.24
C THR A 10 -2.49 4.31 7.50
N ASN A 11 -3.47 5.20 7.63
CA ASN A 11 -3.65 6.09 8.78
C ASN A 11 -4.53 5.47 9.89
N CYS A 12 -5.22 4.36 9.62
CA CYS A 12 -5.98 3.65 10.63
C CYS A 12 -5.11 3.13 11.78
N THR A 13 -5.62 3.28 12.99
CA THR A 13 -5.05 2.66 14.20
C THR A 13 -5.16 1.14 14.14
N VAL A 14 -4.49 0.45 15.08
CA VAL A 14 -4.60 -1.00 15.21
C VAL A 14 -6.04 -1.42 15.55
N ALA A 15 -6.75 -0.62 16.36
CA ALA A 15 -8.14 -0.86 16.72
C ALA A 15 -9.05 -0.76 15.49
N ASP A 16 -8.90 0.29 14.68
CA ASP A 16 -9.68 0.49 13.45
C ASP A 16 -9.49 -0.67 12.47
N ARG A 17 -8.23 -1.10 12.27
CA ARG A 17 -7.92 -2.23 11.38
C ARG A 17 -8.56 -3.52 11.85
N LYS A 18 -8.58 -3.77 13.17
CA LYS A 18 -9.27 -4.93 13.76
C LYS A 18 -10.78 -4.86 13.53
N ALA A 19 -11.39 -3.69 13.77
CA ALA A 19 -12.83 -3.49 13.55
C ALA A 19 -13.20 -3.73 12.08
N LEU A 20 -12.43 -3.17 11.16
CA LEU A 20 -12.65 -3.33 9.72
C LEU A 20 -12.44 -4.78 9.25
N GLN A 21 -11.47 -5.50 9.81
CA GLN A 21 -11.28 -6.92 9.51
C GLN A 21 -12.48 -7.76 9.98
N ARG A 22 -13.11 -7.43 11.11
CA ARG A 22 -14.35 -8.10 11.56
C ARG A 22 -15.49 -7.91 10.57
N VAL A 23 -15.68 -6.69 10.07
CA VAL A 23 -16.67 -6.40 9.02
C VAL A 23 -16.40 -7.25 7.78
N ASN A 24 -15.14 -7.36 7.34
CA ASN A 24 -14.75 -8.18 6.21
C ASN A 24 -15.07 -9.67 6.42
N VAL A 25 -14.80 -10.19 7.63
CA VAL A 25 -15.10 -11.59 7.99
C VAL A 25 -16.61 -11.85 8.00
N ILE A 26 -17.42 -10.92 8.50
CA ILE A 26 -18.88 -11.07 8.50
C ILE A 26 -19.41 -11.04 7.06
N ALA A 27 -18.94 -10.10 6.23
CA ALA A 27 -19.33 -10.02 4.83
C ALA A 27 -18.97 -11.31 4.07
N GLN A 28 -17.77 -11.85 4.30
CA GLN A 28 -17.35 -13.15 3.75
C GLN A 28 -18.28 -14.28 4.17
N LYS A 29 -18.71 -14.34 5.45
CA LYS A 29 -19.65 -15.36 5.93
C LYS A 29 -21.02 -15.25 5.25
N ILE A 30 -21.52 -14.03 5.06
CA ILE A 30 -22.84 -13.80 4.43
C ILE A 30 -22.81 -14.20 2.96
N ILE A 31 -21.76 -13.81 2.23
CA ILE A 31 -21.65 -14.06 0.79
C ILE A 31 -21.22 -15.51 0.50
N GLY A 32 -20.52 -16.15 1.44
CA GLY A 32 -20.10 -17.55 1.32
C GLY A 32 -18.85 -17.76 0.45
N CYS A 33 -18.13 -16.70 0.07
CA CYS A 33 -16.90 -16.80 -0.71
C CYS A 33 -15.70 -16.14 0.00
N PRO A 34 -14.47 -16.65 -0.17
CA PRO A 34 -13.30 -16.10 0.49
C PRO A 34 -13.03 -14.66 0.03
N PHE A 35 -12.87 -13.75 0.97
CA PHE A 35 -12.51 -12.36 0.70
C PHE A 35 -11.05 -12.10 1.04
N PRO A 36 -10.30 -11.36 0.21
CA PRO A 36 -8.97 -10.92 0.59
C PRO A 36 -9.06 -10.04 1.83
N SER A 37 -8.05 -10.14 2.70
CA SER A 37 -7.96 -9.22 3.84
C SER A 37 -7.81 -7.78 3.34
N LEU A 38 -8.27 -6.82 4.15
CA LEU A 38 -8.12 -5.40 3.80
C LEU A 38 -6.65 -5.00 3.63
N LYS A 39 -5.75 -5.65 4.37
CA LYS A 39 -4.30 -5.46 4.25
C LYS A 39 -3.81 -5.88 2.87
N GLU A 40 -4.18 -7.07 2.41
CA GLU A 40 -3.80 -7.59 1.08
C GLU A 40 -4.38 -6.74 -0.04
N LEU A 41 -5.65 -6.33 0.09
CA LEU A 41 -6.30 -5.47 -0.89
C LEU A 41 -5.58 -4.11 -0.99
N CYS A 42 -5.20 -3.51 0.14
CA CYS A 42 -4.45 -2.26 0.14
C CYS A 42 -3.04 -2.42 -0.44
N SER A 43 -2.33 -3.50 -0.09
CA SER A 43 -1.00 -3.79 -0.65
C SER A 43 -1.06 -4.03 -2.16
N SER A 44 -2.01 -4.84 -2.62
CA SER A 44 -2.21 -5.14 -4.05
C SER A 44 -2.51 -3.87 -4.85
N ARG A 45 -3.40 -3.01 -4.34
CA ARG A 45 -3.70 -1.72 -4.97
C ARG A 45 -2.50 -0.78 -4.99
N CYS A 46 -1.75 -0.73 -3.88
CA CYS A 46 -0.54 0.08 -3.80
C CYS A 46 0.47 -0.36 -4.86
N LEU A 47 0.76 -1.66 -4.96
CA LEU A 47 1.68 -2.21 -5.95
C LEU A 47 1.21 -1.93 -7.38
N LYS A 48 -0.08 -2.14 -7.71
CA LYS A 48 -0.63 -1.79 -9.03
C LYS A 48 -0.44 -0.32 -9.39
N LYS A 49 -0.68 0.59 -8.43
CA LYS A 49 -0.50 2.02 -8.64
C LYS A 49 0.97 2.36 -8.89
N VAL A 50 1.88 1.78 -8.10
CA VAL A 50 3.33 1.99 -8.25
C VAL A 50 3.83 1.45 -9.59
N GLN A 51 3.38 0.27 -10.01
CA GLN A 51 3.70 -0.29 -11.31
C GLN A 51 3.23 0.63 -12.46
N SER A 52 2.05 1.25 -12.33
CA SER A 52 1.58 2.24 -13.31
C SER A 52 2.45 3.50 -13.35
N ILE A 53 3.01 3.93 -12.22
CA ILE A 53 3.94 5.07 -12.16
C ILE A 53 5.28 4.70 -12.79
N LEU A 54 5.82 3.52 -12.46
CA LEU A 54 7.09 3.03 -13.00
C LEU A 54 7.04 2.83 -14.52
N LYS A 55 5.91 2.34 -15.04
CA LYS A 55 5.68 2.16 -16.49
C LYS A 55 5.66 3.47 -17.28
N ASN A 56 5.44 4.62 -16.62
CA ASN A 56 5.38 5.93 -17.27
C ASN A 56 6.55 6.80 -16.78
N PRO A 57 7.65 6.90 -17.54
CA PRO A 57 8.81 7.74 -17.18
C PRO A 57 8.46 9.22 -17.00
N SER A 58 7.47 9.74 -17.74
CA SER A 58 7.02 11.13 -17.65
C SER A 58 6.10 11.41 -16.47
N HIS A 59 5.76 10.39 -15.67
CA HIS A 59 4.90 10.57 -14.52
C HIS A 59 5.63 11.40 -13.43
N PRO A 60 5.01 12.42 -12.82
CA PRO A 60 5.67 13.29 -11.83
C PRO A 60 6.12 12.56 -10.57
N GLY A 61 5.48 11.42 -10.28
CA GLY A 61 5.85 10.52 -9.18
C GLY A 61 6.99 9.54 -9.49
N ASN A 62 7.42 9.38 -10.75
CA ASN A 62 8.45 8.43 -11.16
C ASN A 62 9.82 8.69 -10.47
N PRO A 63 10.29 9.95 -10.34
CA PRO A 63 11.56 10.25 -9.67
C PRO A 63 11.65 9.81 -8.20
N PHE A 64 10.51 9.54 -7.54
CA PHE A 64 10.51 9.03 -6.16
C PHE A 64 10.79 7.52 -6.07
N PHE A 65 10.83 6.80 -7.20
CA PHE A 65 11.07 5.36 -7.26
C PHE A 65 12.38 5.05 -7.99
N GLU A 66 13.49 5.43 -7.36
CA GLU A 66 14.83 5.17 -7.89
C GLU A 66 15.36 3.82 -7.40
N LEU A 67 15.82 2.97 -8.32
CA LEU A 67 16.56 1.76 -7.99
C LEU A 67 18.00 2.09 -7.61
N LEU A 68 18.53 1.40 -6.60
CA LEU A 68 19.96 1.43 -6.27
C LEU A 68 20.78 0.78 -7.39
N PRO A 69 22.11 1.04 -7.46
CA PRO A 69 22.98 0.47 -8.50
C PRO A 69 22.94 -1.06 -8.60
N SER A 70 22.60 -1.75 -7.52
CA SER A 70 22.41 -3.21 -7.51
C SER A 70 21.17 -3.69 -8.26
N GLY A 71 20.27 -2.79 -8.67
CA GLY A 71 19.01 -3.10 -9.35
C GLY A 71 17.97 -3.83 -8.50
N ARG A 72 18.31 -4.20 -7.26
CA ARG A 72 17.47 -5.04 -6.39
C ARG A 72 16.60 -4.24 -5.43
N TRP A 73 17.09 -3.10 -4.96
CA TRP A 73 16.44 -2.34 -3.89
C TRP A 73 16.10 -0.93 -4.37
N TYR A 74 14.95 -0.43 -3.96
CA TYR A 74 14.58 0.97 -4.16
C TYR A 74 15.12 1.86 -3.05
N ARG A 75 15.55 3.07 -3.41
CA ARG A 75 16.01 4.10 -2.48
C ARG A 75 14.85 4.54 -1.57
N ILE A 76 15.04 4.40 -0.25
CA ILE A 76 14.04 4.78 0.74
C ILE A 76 14.10 6.30 1.01
N ILE A 77 12.92 6.93 1.11
CA ILE A 77 12.78 8.32 1.54
C ILE A 77 13.05 8.42 3.04
N LYS A 78 13.82 9.42 3.48
CA LYS A 78 14.03 9.69 4.92
C LYS A 78 12.70 10.12 5.57
N ILE A 79 12.24 9.34 6.54
CA ILE A 79 10.96 9.58 7.23
C ILE A 79 11.25 10.10 8.64
N ARG A 80 10.64 11.25 9.00
CA ARG A 80 10.75 11.84 10.35
C ARG A 80 9.43 11.85 11.13
N THR A 81 8.30 11.68 10.45
CA THR A 81 6.97 11.75 11.06
C THR A 81 6.10 10.56 10.65
N ASN A 82 5.20 10.13 11.54
CA ASN A 82 4.21 9.09 11.22
C ASN A 82 3.29 9.50 10.07
N ARG A 83 2.96 10.80 9.97
CA ARG A 83 2.15 11.33 8.85
C ARG A 83 2.81 11.05 7.50
N LEU A 84 4.13 11.33 7.36
CA LEU A 84 4.86 11.02 6.14
C LEU A 84 4.99 9.50 5.95
N LYS A 85 5.31 8.76 7.01
CA LYS A 85 5.40 7.28 6.99
C LYS A 85 4.16 6.61 6.41
N ASN A 86 2.98 7.12 6.77
CA ASN A 86 1.69 6.58 6.38
C ASN A 86 1.17 7.12 5.04
N SER A 87 1.90 8.02 4.39
CA SER A 87 1.58 8.49 3.04
C SER A 87 1.94 7.46 1.97
N PHE A 88 1.47 7.71 0.74
CA PHE A 88 1.59 6.76 -0.37
C PHE A 88 3.04 6.37 -0.70
N TYR A 89 3.92 7.34 -0.99
CA TYR A 89 5.27 7.05 -1.51
C TYR A 89 6.16 6.24 -0.55
N PRO A 90 6.29 6.62 0.74
CA PRO A 90 7.12 5.85 1.67
C PRO A 90 6.55 4.46 1.93
N ARG A 91 5.22 4.32 1.93
CA ARG A 91 4.56 3.02 2.09
C ARG A 91 4.76 2.13 0.87
N ALA A 92 4.66 2.70 -0.31
CA ALA A 92 4.92 2.03 -1.58
C ALA A 92 6.35 1.51 -1.67
N LEU A 93 7.35 2.34 -1.33
CA LEU A 93 8.77 1.94 -1.30
C LEU A 93 9.02 0.80 -0.31
N ALA A 94 8.44 0.87 0.89
CA ALA A 94 8.55 -0.20 1.86
C ALA A 94 7.93 -1.51 1.36
N LEU A 95 6.80 -1.44 0.65
CA LEU A 95 6.15 -2.61 0.05
C LEU A 95 6.98 -3.22 -1.09
N LEU A 96 7.53 -2.39 -1.98
CA LEU A 96 8.42 -2.83 -3.06
C LEU A 96 9.66 -3.54 -2.52
N ASN A 97 10.32 -2.94 -1.51
CA ASN A 97 11.51 -3.53 -0.91
C ASN A 97 11.20 -4.78 -0.07
N SER A 98 9.95 -5.00 0.35
CA SER A 98 9.55 -6.23 1.05
C SER A 98 9.07 -7.35 0.11
N ALA A 99 8.91 -7.06 -1.18
CA ALA A 99 8.43 -8.00 -2.19
C ALA A 99 9.57 -8.63 -3.01
N VAL A 100 10.82 -8.21 -2.78
CA VAL A 100 12.07 -8.67 -3.40
C VAL A 100 12.92 -9.42 -2.38
#